data_AF-K1T3B6-F1
#
_entry.id   AF-K1T3B6-F1
#
_cell.length_a   1.000
_cell.length_b   1.000
_cell.length_c   1.000
_cell.angle_alpha   90.00
_cell.angle_beta   90.00
_cell.angle_gamma   90.00
#
_symmetry.space_group_name_H-M   'P 1'
#
loop_
_entity.id
_entity.type
_entity.pdbx_description
1 polymer ?
#
loop_
_entity_poly.entity_id
_entity_poly.type
_entity_poly.pdbx_seq_one_letter_code
_entity_poly.pdbx_strand_id
1 'polypeptide(L)' 'GEWRKTIIRFYWDDEKEPSVECPIGDFFCSGWGLYSPLSSLAVCVNPGSAFNCYWQMPFRKKCKITMENIDPIMK' A
#
# COMPACT_ATOMS: atom_id res chain seq x y z
N GLY A 1 12.14 3.84 5.73
CA GLY A 1 11.03 4.64 6.29
C GLY A 1 10.16 3.72 7.12
N GLU A 2 9.37 4.24 8.05
CA GLU A 2 8.52 3.38 8.91
C GLU A 2 7.21 2.99 8.20
N TRP A 3 7.35 2.21 7.12
CA TRP A 3 6.25 1.87 6.21
C TRP A 3 5.16 1.04 6.86
N ARG A 4 5.45 0.34 7.96
CA ARG A 4 4.44 -0.46 8.66
C ARG A 4 3.43 0.40 9.43
N LYS A 5 3.75 1.67 9.70
CA LYS A 5 2.83 2.65 10.29
C LYS A 5 2.08 3.50 9.26
N THR A 6 2.27 3.22 7.97
CA THR A 6 1.50 3.86 6.91
C THR A 6 0.50 2.85 6.37
N ILE A 7 -0.78 3.05 6.66
CA ILE A 7 -1.87 2.18 6.21
C ILE A 7 -2.36 2.66 4.86
N ILE A 8 -2.37 1.76 3.88
CA ILE A 8 -3.00 1.99 2.57
C ILE A 8 -4.37 1.33 2.55
N ARG A 9 -5.37 2.05 2.02
CA ARG A 9 -6.73 1.54 1.85
C ARG A 9 -7.26 1.80 0.46
N PHE A 10 -7.97 0.82 -0.07
CA PHE A 10 -8.65 0.90 -1.36
C PHE A 10 -10.14 0.68 -1.15
N TYR A 11 -10.94 1.54 -1.76
CA TYR A 11 -12.39 1.46 -1.75
C TYR A 11 -12.89 1.44 -3.19
N TRP A 12 -13.70 0.45 -3.51
CA TRP A 12 -14.36 0.33 -4.81
C TRP A 12 -15.79 0.83 -4.70
N ASP A 13 -16.26 1.57 -5.70
CA ASP A 13 -17.67 1.90 -5.91
C ASP A 13 -18.40 2.49 -4.69
N ASP A 14 -17.71 3.35 -3.94
CA ASP A 14 -18.18 4.01 -2.70
C ASP A 14 -18.56 3.04 -1.56
N GLU A 15 -17.92 1.87 -1.51
CA GLU A 15 -17.98 0.97 -0.36
C GLU A 15 -17.59 1.68 0.94
N LYS A 16 -18.30 1.36 2.03
CA LYS A 16 -18.03 1.91 3.36
C LYS A 16 -16.78 1.30 4.00
N GLU A 17 -16.55 0.03 3.74
CA GLU A 17 -15.40 -0.72 4.23
C GLU A 17 -14.35 -0.85 3.13
N PRO A 18 -13.05 -0.73 3.44
CA PRO A 18 -12.01 -0.90 2.43
C PRO A 18 -11.91 -2.36 2.01
N SER A 19 -11.90 -2.62 0.70
CA SER A 19 -11.73 -3.97 0.17
C SER A 19 -10.27 -4.43 0.17
N VAL A 20 -9.33 -3.50 0.30
CA VAL A 20 -7.91 -3.76 0.60
C VAL A 20 -7.47 -2.81 1.71
N GLU A 21 -6.98 -3.36 2.81
CA GLU A 21 -6.42 -2.60 3.94
C GLU A 21 -5.19 -3.33 4.49
N CYS A 22 -4.04 -2.67 4.49
CA CYS A 22 -2.82 -3.19 5.12
C CYS A 22 -1.77 -2.08 5.27
N PRO A 23 -0.71 -2.32 6.06
CA PRO A 23 0.46 -1.48 6.01
C PRO A 23 1.11 -1.49 4.62
N ILE A 24 1.59 -0.34 4.14
CA ILE A 24 2.18 -0.23 2.78
C ILE A 24 3.42 -1.13 2.65
N GLY A 25 4.20 -1.28 3.72
CA GLY A 25 5.33 -2.22 3.75
C GLY A 25 4.88 -3.66 3.45
N ASP A 26 3.82 -4.12 4.08
CA ASP A 26 3.34 -5.50 3.95
C ASP A 26 2.76 -5.75 2.55
N PHE A 27 2.03 -4.78 2.00
CA PHE A 27 1.50 -4.83 0.63
C PHE A 27 2.58 -5.07 -0.44
N PHE A 28 3.76 -4.47 -0.25
CA PHE A 28 4.90 -4.58 -1.16
C PHE A 28 5.98 -5.59 -0.69
N CYS A 29 5.62 -6.52 0.20
CA CYS A 29 6.52 -7.53 0.77
C CYS A 29 7.78 -6.96 1.46
N SER A 30 7.70 -5.73 1.98
CA SER A 30 8.72 -5.02 2.75
C SER A 30 8.32 -4.84 4.22
N GLY A 31 7.83 -5.91 4.86
CA GLY A 31 7.20 -5.86 6.19
C GLY A 31 8.13 -5.54 7.37
N TRP A 32 9.45 -5.61 7.19
CA TRP A 32 10.43 -5.27 8.23
C TRP A 32 10.88 -3.80 8.22
N GLY A 33 10.29 -2.95 7.38
CA GLY A 33 10.66 -1.53 7.30
C GLY A 33 12.07 -1.28 6.74
N LEU A 34 12.69 -2.33 6.22
CA LEU A 34 14.00 -2.31 5.58
C LEU A 34 13.82 -2.38 4.07
N TYR A 35 14.62 -1.59 3.36
CA TYR A 35 14.67 -1.69 1.91
C TYR A 35 15.13 -3.09 1.52
N SER A 36 14.28 -3.79 0.77
CA SER A 36 14.59 -5.07 0.15
C SER A 36 14.18 -4.97 -1.31
N PRO A 37 15.13 -5.01 -2.27
CA PRO A 37 14.76 -5.01 -3.67
C PRO A 37 13.91 -6.23 -3.96
N LEU A 38 12.82 -6.03 -4.71
CA LEU A 38 11.91 -7.08 -5.10
C LEU A 38 11.52 -6.89 -6.55
N SER A 39 11.61 -7.96 -7.33
CA SER A 39 11.10 -8.02 -8.69
C SER A 39 10.14 -9.20 -8.78
N SER A 40 8.85 -8.90 -8.94
CA SER A 40 7.80 -9.89 -9.15
C SER A 40 6.83 -9.40 -10.22
N LEU A 41 5.97 -10.29 -10.71
CA LEU A 41 4.94 -9.90 -11.70
C LEU A 41 3.93 -8.90 -11.12
N ALA A 42 3.65 -8.99 -9.82
CA ALA A 42 2.57 -8.26 -9.21
C ALA A 42 3.02 -6.96 -8.53
N VAL A 43 4.19 -6.98 -7.89
CA VAL A 43 4.78 -5.84 -7.20
C VAL A 43 6.30 -5.77 -7.39
N CYS A 44 6.85 -4.57 -7.46
CA CYS A 44 8.30 -4.34 -7.54
C CYS A 44 8.74 -3.27 -6.53
N VAL A 45 9.87 -3.50 -5.87
CA VAL A 45 10.55 -2.55 -4.99
C VAL A 45 11.89 -2.21 -5.63
N ASN A 46 11.97 -1.00 -6.19
CA ASN A 46 13.14 -0.51 -6.90
C ASN A 46 13.98 0.43 -5.99
N PRO A 47 15.28 0.64 -6.32
CA PRO A 47 16.14 1.56 -5.59
C PRO A 47 15.49 2.94 -5.41
N GLY A 48 15.67 3.55 -4.24
CA GLY A 48 15.06 4.84 -3.90
C GLY A 48 13.68 4.74 -3.25
N SER A 49 13.30 3.58 -2.70
CA SER A 49 11.97 3.33 -2.10
C SER A 49 10.82 3.47 -3.10
N ALA A 50 11.05 3.05 -4.35
CA ALA A 50 10.03 3.07 -5.39
C ALA A 50 9.19 1.78 -5.34
N PHE A 51 8.00 1.90 -4.76
CA PHE A 51 7.00 0.83 -4.66
C PHE A 51 6.07 0.84 -5.87
N ASN A 52 6.12 -0.20 -6.69
CA ASN A 52 5.34 -0.33 -7.92
C ASN A 52 4.37 -1.50 -7.82
N CYS A 53 3.12 -1.29 -8.27
CA CYS A 53 2.04 -2.26 -8.19
C CYS A 53 1.44 -2.46 -9.58
N TYR A 54 1.30 -3.72 -10.00
CA TYR A 54 0.75 -4.13 -11.29
C TYR A 54 -0.48 -5.03 -11.18
N TRP A 55 -0.99 -5.24 -9.95
CA TRP A 55 -2.27 -5.91 -9.73
C TRP A 55 -3.38 -5.25 -10.55
N GLN A 56 -4.16 -6.07 -11.26
CA GLN A 56 -5.40 -5.61 -11.87
C GLN A 56 -6.45 -5.49 -10.76
N MET A 57 -6.85 -4.25 -10.45
CA MET A 57 -7.84 -3.94 -9.41
C MET A 57 -9.06 -3.25 -10.02
N PRO A 58 -9.98 -4.00 -10.63
CA PRO A 58 -11.11 -3.43 -11.35
C PRO A 58 -12.16 -2.84 -10.39
N PHE A 59 -12.76 -1.72 -10.79
CA PHE A 59 -13.93 -1.09 -10.16
C PHE A 59 -14.92 -0.68 -11.26
N ARG A 60 -16.21 -0.50 -10.94
CA ARG A 60 -17.23 -0.19 -11.97
C ARG A 60 -17.42 1.31 -12.21
N LYS A 61 -17.41 2.11 -11.15
CA LYS A 61 -17.77 3.53 -11.14
C LYS A 61 -16.68 4.40 -10.52
N LYS A 62 -16.14 4.00 -9.38
CA LYS A 62 -15.20 4.83 -8.63
C LYS A 62 -14.15 4.00 -7.89
N CYS A 63 -12.94 4.55 -7.85
CA CYS A 63 -11.86 4.10 -7.00
C CYS A 63 -11.48 5.25 -6.06
N LYS A 64 -11.35 4.95 -4.77
CA LYS A 64 -10.76 5.85 -3.78
C LYS A 64 -9.62 5.11 -3.10
N ILE A 65 -8.45 5.74 -3.09
CA ILE A 65 -7.28 5.26 -2.36
C ILE A 65 -6.97 6.26 -1.27
N THR A 66 -6.73 5.79 -0.05
CA THR A 66 -6.27 6.62 1.06
C THR A 66 -4.98 6.07 1.65
N MET A 67 -4.18 6.98 2.19
CA MET A 67 -3.02 6.66 3.00
C MET A 67 -3.15 7.37 4.34
N GLU A 68 -2.93 6.63 5.42
CA GLU A 68 -2.99 7.15 6.78
C GLU A 68 -1.67 6.84 7.49
N ASN A 69 -1.09 7.86 8.12
CA ASN A 69 0.00 7.66 9.08
C ASN A 69 -0.60 7.45 10.48
N ILE A 70 -0.35 6.28 11.07
CA ILE A 70 -0.81 5.93 12.41
C ILE A 70 0.25 6.14 13.49
N ASP A 71 1.40 6.74 13.16
CA ASP A 71 2.45 7.03 14.12
C ASP A 71 1.98 8.01 15.21
N PRO A 72 1.92 7.60 16.49
CA PRO A 72 1.40 8.46 17.56
C PRO A 72 2.24 9.71 17.82
N ILE A 73 3.51 9.73 17.38
CA ILE A 73 4.43 10.86 17.59
C ILE A 73 4.25 11.96 16.54
N MET A 74 3.70 11.63 15.37
CA MET A 74 3.52 12.55 14.25
C MET A 74 2.06 12.97 14.01
N LYS A 75 1.18 12.75 15.01
CA LYS A 75 -0.19 13.29 14.99
C LYS A 75 -0.23 14.75 15.42
#